data_AF-A0A929ZHF6-F1
#
_entry.id   AF-A0A929ZHF6-F1
#
_cell.length_a   1.000
_cell.length_b   1.000
_cell.length_c   1.000
_cell.angle_alpha   90.00
_cell.angle_beta   90.00
_cell.angle_gamma   90.00
#
_symmetry.space_group_name_H-M   'P 1'
#
loop_
_entity.id
_entity.type
_entity.pdbx_description
1 polymer ?
#
loop_
_entity_poly.entity_id
_entity_poly.type
_entity_poly.pdbx_seq_one_letter_code
_entity_poly.pdbx_strand_id
1 'polypeptide(L)'
;MSQSLALPTFREQDFQAPQSRTVGAGVEGLEEITDLERSERLRRMREGTLGSIHSWELVTAVDGPGTRMTVFLNGCPLRCLYCHNPDTFLMKDGAPVSDTELLSRIARYRRIFRTTNGGITLSGG
;
A
#
# COMPACT_ATOMS: atom_id res chain seq x y z
N MET A 1 48.57 -6.67 -16.94
CA MET A 1 48.07 -6.54 -15.56
C MET A 1 46.55 -6.38 -15.65
N SER A 2 45.80 -7.46 -15.39
CA SER A 2 44.34 -7.46 -15.46
C SER A 2 43.80 -6.77 -14.21
N GLN A 3 43.30 -5.54 -14.35
CA GLN A 3 42.59 -4.89 -13.25
C GLN A 3 41.21 -5.53 -13.14
N SER A 4 40.99 -6.23 -12.02
CA SER A 4 39.66 -6.71 -11.64
C SER A 4 38.79 -5.49 -11.37
N LEU A 5 37.82 -5.23 -12.26
CA LEU A 5 36.74 -4.28 -11.99
C LEU A 5 35.91 -4.87 -10.85
N ALA A 6 36.13 -4.38 -9.63
CA ALA A 6 35.29 -4.68 -8.50
C ALA A 6 33.87 -4.20 -8.84
N LEU A 7 32.94 -5.14 -9.02
CA LEU A 7 31.53 -4.82 -9.14
C LEU A 7 31.11 -4.10 -7.85
N PRO A 8 30.37 -2.98 -7.94
CA PRO A 8 29.89 -2.29 -6.75
C PRO A 8 29.08 -3.27 -5.90
N THR A 9 29.46 -3.40 -4.63
CA THR A 9 28.70 -4.17 -3.65
C THR A 9 27.44 -3.40 -3.32
N PHE A 10 26.39 -3.56 -4.12
CA PHE A 10 25.06 -3.09 -3.75
C PHE A 10 24.63 -3.84 -2.49
N ARG A 11 24.51 -3.13 -1.37
CA ARG A 11 23.80 -3.64 -0.19
C ARG A 11 22.30 -3.58 -0.50
N GLU A 12 21.51 -4.49 0.05
CA GLU A 12 20.03 -4.49 -0.14
C GLU A 12 19.36 -3.16 0.23
N GLN A 13 20.04 -2.33 1.03
CA GLN A 13 19.60 -1.01 1.48
C GLN A 13 19.92 0.13 0.49
N ASP A 14 20.72 -0.12 -0.54
CA ASP A 14 21.16 0.89 -1.51
C ASP A 14 20.15 1.08 -2.66
N PHE A 15 19.04 0.32 -2.66
CA PHE A 15 17.96 0.51 -3.61
C PHE A 15 17.23 1.83 -3.34
N GLN A 16 17.51 2.82 -4.18
CA GLN A 16 16.76 4.06 -4.23
C GLN A 16 15.50 3.85 -5.08
N ALA A 17 14.34 3.77 -4.43
CA ALA A 17 13.07 3.75 -5.13
C ALA A 17 12.96 5.00 -6.04
N PRO A 18 12.42 4.88 -7.27
CA PRO A 18 12.19 6.02 -8.14
C PRO A 18 11.39 7.11 -7.41
N GLN A 19 11.96 8.30 -7.27
CA GLN A 19 11.36 9.41 -6.50
C GLN A 19 10.22 10.13 -7.21
N SER A 20 10.05 9.90 -8.52
CA SER A 20 9.04 10.57 -9.34
C SER A 20 8.21 9.56 -10.13
N ARG A 21 7.09 9.14 -9.53
CA ARG A 21 5.91 8.72 -10.27
C ARG A 21 4.80 9.74 -10.02
N THR A 22 3.92 9.92 -10.99
CA THR A 22 2.63 10.58 -10.75
C THR A 22 1.94 9.83 -9.61
N VAL A 23 1.85 10.47 -8.44
CA VAL A 23 1.12 9.94 -7.30
C VAL A 23 -0.32 9.71 -7.78
N GLY A 24 -0.85 8.51 -7.59
CA GLY A 24 -2.28 8.24 -7.87
C GLY A 24 -3.18 9.08 -6.97
N ALA A 25 -4.49 8.86 -7.03
CA ALA A 25 -5.44 9.52 -6.11
C ALA A 25 -5.17 9.23 -4.61
N GLY A 26 -4.21 8.35 -4.29
CA GLY A 26 -3.81 8.04 -2.93
C GLY A 26 -5.01 7.54 -2.13
N VAL A 27 -5.23 8.16 -0.98
CA VAL A 27 -6.37 7.87 -0.10
C VAL A 27 -7.54 8.83 -0.28
N GLU A 28 -7.68 9.47 -1.45
CA GLU A 28 -8.72 10.48 -1.69
C GLU A 28 -10.11 10.03 -1.21
N GLY A 29 -10.71 10.89 -0.38
CA GLY A 29 -12.02 10.70 0.25
C GLY A 29 -12.00 9.81 1.50
N LEU A 30 -10.90 9.21 1.90
CA LEU A 30 -10.75 8.63 3.23
C LEU A 30 -10.26 9.70 4.21
N GLU A 31 -10.69 9.61 5.46
CA GLU A 31 -10.17 10.45 6.53
C GLU A 31 -8.83 9.92 7.05
N GLU A 32 -7.80 10.75 7.00
CA GLU A 32 -6.48 10.46 7.55
C GLU A 32 -6.35 10.97 8.98
N ILE A 33 -5.84 10.14 9.89
CA ILE A 33 -5.60 10.53 11.28
C ILE A 33 -4.17 11.09 11.40
N THR A 34 -4.00 12.38 11.12
CA THR A 34 -2.68 13.03 11.04
C THR A 34 -2.02 13.27 12.40
N ASP A 35 -2.82 13.44 13.45
CA ASP A 35 -2.35 13.83 14.79
C ASP A 35 -2.20 12.61 15.72
N LEU A 36 -1.37 11.64 15.32
CA LEU A 36 -1.06 10.47 16.14
C LEU A 36 0.41 10.44 16.55
N GLU A 37 0.63 10.34 17.85
CA GLU A 37 1.94 9.99 18.40
C GLU A 37 2.43 8.65 17.84
N ARG A 38 3.74 8.54 17.60
CA ARG A 38 4.33 7.36 16.95
C ARG A 38 4.03 6.06 17.71
N SER A 39 4.10 6.08 19.03
CA SER A 39 3.81 4.92 19.89
C SER A 39 2.36 4.46 19.76
N GLU A 40 1.43 5.41 19.71
CA GLU A 40 0.00 5.18 19.54
C GLU A 40 -0.31 4.61 18.15
N ARG A 41 0.26 5.20 17.09
CA ARG A 41 0.14 4.69 15.72
C ARG A 41 0.56 3.23 15.64
N LEU A 42 1.74 2.88 16.19
CA LEU A 42 2.23 1.50 16.20
C LEU A 42 1.37 0.54 17.03
N ARG A 43 0.80 1.01 18.15
CA ARG A 43 -0.12 0.20 18.96
C ARG A 43 -1.38 -0.14 18.16
N ARG A 44 -2.05 0.87 17.61
CA ARG A 44 -3.29 0.70 16.84
C ARG A 44 -3.09 -0.15 15.58
N MET A 45 -1.96 0.00 14.90
CA MET A 45 -1.62 -0.87 13.75
C MET A 45 -1.48 -2.35 14.15
N ARG A 46 -0.88 -2.64 15.31
CA ARG A 46 -0.78 -4.02 15.83
C ARG A 46 -2.13 -4.59 16.25
N GLU A 47 -3.01 -3.74 16.76
CA GLU A 47 -4.39 -4.11 17.13
C GLU A 47 -5.31 -4.26 15.92
N GLY A 48 -4.89 -3.78 14.74
CA GLY A 48 -5.69 -3.82 13.52
C GLY A 48 -6.74 -2.71 13.41
N THR A 49 -6.70 -1.69 14.29
CA THR A 49 -7.64 -0.55 14.30
C THR A 49 -7.14 0.66 13.51
N LEU A 50 -5.99 0.52 12.84
CA LEU A 50 -5.38 1.51 11.98
C LEU A 50 -4.56 0.82 10.89
N GLY A 51 -4.80 1.17 9.63
CA GLY A 51 -3.98 0.77 8.49
C GLY A 51 -3.01 1.87 8.08
N SER A 52 -1.84 1.49 7.56
CA SER A 52 -1.01 2.41 6.78
C SER A 52 -1.26 2.14 5.30
N ILE A 53 -1.97 3.05 4.65
CA ILE A 53 -2.52 2.87 3.31
C ILE A 53 -1.75 3.72 2.32
N HIS A 54 -1.32 3.12 1.22
CA HIS A 54 -0.77 3.81 0.06
C HIS A 54 -1.88 4.49 -0.74
N SER A 55 -2.83 3.66 -1.18
CA SER A 55 -3.92 4.07 -2.04
C SER A 55 -5.05 3.05 -2.03
N TRP A 56 -6.16 3.41 -2.65
CA TRP A 56 -7.23 2.47 -2.98
C TRP A 56 -7.77 2.73 -4.39
N GLU A 57 -8.23 1.69 -5.05
CA GLU A 57 -8.76 1.74 -6.41
C GLU A 57 -10.05 0.91 -6.49
N LEU A 58 -11.05 1.42 -7.21
CA LEU A 58 -12.24 0.66 -7.57
C LEU A 58 -12.11 0.23 -9.04
N VAL A 59 -12.59 -0.97 -9.37
CA VAL A 59 -12.58 -1.51 -10.74
C VAL A 59 -11.23 -2.07 -11.17
N THR A 60 -10.54 -2.75 -10.26
CA THR A 60 -9.39 -3.56 -10.67
C THR A 60 -9.84 -4.94 -11.15
N ALA A 61 -10.00 -5.09 -12.47
CA ALA A 61 -10.41 -6.36 -13.08
C ALA A 61 -9.30 -7.43 -13.08
N VAL A 62 -8.07 -7.05 -12.73
CA VAL A 62 -6.89 -7.93 -12.74
C VAL A 62 -6.45 -8.41 -11.35
N ASP A 63 -7.07 -7.90 -10.28
CA ASP A 63 -6.69 -8.24 -8.89
C ASP A 63 -7.57 -9.35 -8.28
N GLY A 64 -8.26 -10.11 -9.13
CA GLY A 64 -9.13 -11.21 -8.77
C GLY A 64 -10.43 -11.24 -9.57
N PRO A 65 -11.34 -12.18 -9.28
CA PRO A 65 -12.62 -12.28 -9.98
C PRO A 65 -13.54 -11.09 -9.68
N GLY A 66 -14.34 -10.71 -10.69
CA GLY A 66 -15.36 -9.66 -10.60
C GLY A 66 -14.79 -8.24 -10.47
N THR A 67 -15.65 -7.27 -10.14
CA THR A 67 -15.19 -5.91 -9.83
C THR A 67 -14.73 -5.85 -8.38
N ARG A 68 -13.50 -5.35 -8.18
CA ARG A 68 -12.87 -5.32 -6.86
C ARG A 68 -12.55 -3.90 -6.43
N MET A 69 -12.67 -3.68 -5.13
CA MET A 69 -11.98 -2.56 -4.48
C MET A 69 -10.66 -3.11 -3.94
N THR A 70 -9.56 -2.57 -4.45
CA THR A 70 -8.22 -2.94 -4.02
C THR A 70 -7.67 -1.86 -3.11
N VAL A 71 -7.27 -2.26 -1.91
CA VAL A 71 -6.59 -1.40 -0.94
C VAL A 71 -5.12 -1.77 -0.97
N PHE A 72 -4.27 -0.81 -1.34
CA PHE A 72 -2.82 -0.97 -1.36
C PHE A 72 -2.26 -0.46 -0.04
N LEU A 73 -1.69 -1.36 0.76
CA LEU A 73 -1.04 -1.02 2.03
C LEU A 73 0.41 -0.57 1.80
N ASN A 74 0.93 0.22 2.74
CA ASN A 74 2.36 0.53 2.85
C ASN A 74 3.01 -0.42 3.86
N GLY A 75 4.08 -1.09 3.45
CA GLY A 75 5.00 -1.81 4.33
C GLY A 75 5.47 -3.15 3.79
N CYS A 76 6.37 -3.15 2.80
CA CYS A 76 7.02 -4.38 2.31
C CYS A 76 8.45 -4.54 2.83
N PRO A 77 8.79 -5.62 3.58
CA PRO A 77 10.17 -5.89 3.94
C PRO A 77 10.99 -6.46 2.76
N LEU A 78 10.34 -6.88 1.67
CA LEU A 78 11.02 -7.44 0.50
C LEU A 78 11.61 -6.35 -0.40
N ARG A 79 12.63 -6.70 -1.19
CA ARG A 79 13.29 -5.82 -2.16
C ARG A 79 13.38 -6.48 -3.54
N CYS A 80 12.21 -6.86 -4.06
CA CYS A 80 12.11 -7.52 -5.35
C CYS A 80 12.75 -6.66 -6.46
N LEU A 81 13.62 -7.26 -7.28
CA LEU A 81 14.33 -6.57 -8.38
C LEU A 81 13.38 -5.87 -9.38
N TYR A 82 12.16 -6.38 -9.50
CA TYR A 82 11.11 -5.92 -10.39
C TYR A 82 9.84 -5.59 -9.60
N CYS A 83 9.98 -4.99 -8.41
CA CYS A 83 8.84 -4.51 -7.65
C CYS A 83 8.05 -3.48 -8.46
N HIS A 84 6.75 -3.71 -8.61
CA HIS A 84 5.88 -2.77 -9.32
C HIS A 84 5.57 -1.52 -8.48
N ASN A 85 5.62 -1.66 -7.15
CA ASN A 85 5.24 -0.64 -6.16
C ASN A 85 6.38 -0.39 -5.14
N PRO A 86 7.57 0.06 -5.57
CA PRO A 86 8.69 0.30 -4.65
C PRO A 86 8.43 1.45 -3.65
N ASP A 87 7.46 2.29 -3.93
CA ASP A 87 6.91 3.36 -3.09
C ASP A 87 6.14 2.84 -1.86
N THR A 88 5.73 1.56 -1.83
CA THR A 88 5.06 0.96 -0.66
C THR A 88 6.04 0.32 0.33
N PHE A 89 7.35 0.37 0.11
CA PHE A 89 8.33 -0.34 0.94
C PHE A 89 8.34 0.09 2.40
N LEU A 90 8.10 1.36 2.68
CA LEU A 90 8.22 1.91 4.02
C LEU A 90 6.83 2.11 4.63
N MET A 91 6.55 1.32 5.67
CA MET A 91 5.29 1.37 6.42
C MET A 91 5.01 2.75 7.06
N LYS A 92 6.05 3.55 7.32
CA LYS A 92 5.87 4.89 7.92
C LYS A 92 5.28 5.90 6.92
N ASP A 93 5.43 5.66 5.62
CA ASP A 93 5.10 6.63 4.56
C ASP A 93 3.63 6.54 4.12
N GLY A 94 2.89 5.49 4.50
CA GLY A 94 1.47 5.39 4.17
C GLY A 94 0.56 6.18 5.11
N ALA A 95 -0.58 6.59 4.59
CA ALA A 95 -1.60 7.34 5.31
C ALA A 95 -2.24 6.51 6.43
N PRO A 96 -2.32 7.03 7.67
CA PRO A 96 -2.97 6.36 8.80
C PRO A 96 -4.50 6.47 8.67
N VAL A 97 -5.16 5.38 8.28
CA VAL A 97 -6.62 5.32 8.10
C VAL A 97 -7.22 4.31 9.09
N SER A 98 -8.31 4.65 9.78
CA SER A 98 -8.96 3.72 10.70
C SER A 98 -9.64 2.57 9.95
N ASP A 99 -9.75 1.43 10.61
CA ASP A 99 -10.54 0.30 10.14
C ASP A 99 -12.01 0.70 9.90
N THR A 100 -12.58 1.50 10.79
CA THR A 100 -13.97 1.98 10.68
C THR A 100 -14.21 2.82 9.42
N GLU A 101 -13.28 3.72 9.09
CA GLU A 101 -13.37 4.58 7.90
C GLU A 101 -13.21 3.76 6.62
N LEU A 102 -12.21 2.87 6.59
CA LEU A 102 -11.97 1.99 5.46
C LEU A 102 -13.17 1.04 5.21
N LEU A 103 -13.71 0.43 6.27
CA LEU A 103 -14.86 -0.45 6.17
C LEU A 103 -16.12 0.30 5.73
N SER A 104 -16.31 1.54 6.20
CA SER A 104 -17.42 2.40 5.77
C SER A 104 -17.34 2.70 4.27
N ARG A 105 -16.14 3.03 3.77
CA ARG A 105 -15.86 3.21 2.33
C ARG A 105 -16.19 1.95 1.52
N ILE A 106 -15.65 0.80 1.94
CA ILE A 106 -15.87 -0.51 1.29
C ILE A 106 -17.36 -0.86 1.24
N ALA A 107 -18.10 -0.58 2.32
CA ALA A 107 -19.50 -0.94 2.43
C ALA A 107 -20.38 -0.29 1.35
N ARG A 108 -20.00 0.90 0.85
CA ARG A 108 -20.72 1.61 -0.22
C ARG A 108 -20.78 0.82 -1.54
N TYR A 109 -19.82 -0.07 -1.77
CA TYR A 109 -19.68 -0.83 -3.03
C TYR A 109 -20.19 -2.27 -2.94
N ARG A 110 -20.79 -2.68 -1.81
CA ARG A 110 -21.33 -4.05 -1.59
C ARG A 110 -22.24 -4.53 -2.70
N ARG A 111 -23.06 -3.65 -3.29
CA ARG A 111 -23.97 -4.02 -4.38
C ARG A 111 -23.19 -4.42 -5.64
N ILE A 112 -22.16 -3.67 -6.00
CA ILE A 112 -21.31 -3.94 -7.16
C ILE A 112 -20.58 -5.27 -6.98
N PHE A 113 -20.03 -5.52 -5.79
CA PHE A 113 -19.36 -6.79 -5.49
C PHE A 113 -20.30 -7.98 -5.67
N ARG A 114 -21.53 -7.89 -5.17
CA ARG A 114 -22.52 -8.97 -5.34
C ARG A 114 -22.91 -9.18 -6.81
N THR A 115 -23.15 -8.12 -7.56
CA THR A 115 -23.59 -8.21 -8.96
C THR A 115 -22.49 -8.75 -9.88
N THR A 116 -21.23 -8.39 -9.60
CA THR A 116 -20.10 -8.77 -10.45
C THR A 116 -19.39 -10.04 -9.96
N ASN A 117 -19.88 -10.66 -8.89
CA ASN A 117 -19.17 -11.72 -8.16
C ASN A 117 -17.72 -11.31 -7.78
N GLY A 118 -17.57 -10.04 -7.40
CA GLY A 118 -16.33 -9.40 -7.01
C GLY A 118 -16.14 -9.31 -5.50
N GLY A 119 -15.36 -8.33 -5.04
CA GLY A 119 -15.08 -8.19 -3.61
C GLY A 119 -13.95 -7.21 -3.27
N ILE A 120 -13.19 -7.57 -2.23
CA ILE A 120 -12.12 -6.73 -1.68
C ILE A 120 -10.79 -7.45 -1.91
N THR A 121 -9.80 -6.76 -2.48
CA THR A 121 -8.40 -7.21 -2.46
C THR A 121 -7.60 -6.33 -1.51
N LEU A 122 -6.77 -6.98 -0.68
CA LEU A 122 -5.72 -6.32 0.07
C LEU A 122 -4.40 -6.61 -0.65
N SER A 123 -3.71 -5.56 -1.08
CA SER A 123 -2.48 -5.62 -1.87
C SER A 123 -1.53 -4.51 -1.39
N GLY A 124 -0.63 -4.05 -2.25
CA GLY A 124 0.33 -2.98 -1.97
C GLY A 124 1.73 -3.54 -1.91
N GLY A 125 2.34 -3.43 -0.73
CA GLY A 125 3.58 -4.11 -0.38
C GLY A 125 3.61 -4.41 1.11
#